data_AF-A0A2V7RAU7-F1
#
_entry.id   AF-A0A2V7RAU7-F1
#
_cell.length_a   1.000
_cell.length_b   1.000
_cell.length_c   1.000
_cell.angle_alpha   90.00
_cell.angle_beta   90.00
_cell.angle_gamma   90.00
#
_symmetry.space_group_name_H-M   'P 1'
#
loop_
_entity.id
_entity.type
_entity.pdbx_description
1 polymer ?
#
loop_
_entity_poly.entity_id
_entity_poly.type
_entity_poly.pdbx_seq_one_letter_code
_entity_poly.pdbx_strand_id
1 'polypeptide(L)'
;MSLARRSIAGVTLVELMVVLVLLGLMAAVVGLAWRRDPVRTRDATTDGQGAIAAARHQALASGRAVRVELTIDGQRVAIAALPDGRVIAPEGMRVDPLTGMPLRE
;
A
#
# COMPACT_ATOMS: atom_id res chain seq x y z
N MET A 1 3.58 -54.68 28.67
CA MET A 1 3.11 -53.27 28.62
C MET A 1 4.33 -52.41 28.28
N SER A 2 4.55 -52.12 27.01
CA SER A 2 5.75 -51.42 26.51
C SER A 2 5.61 -49.92 26.75
N LEU A 3 6.46 -49.36 27.63
CA LEU A 3 6.54 -47.92 27.88
C LEU A 3 7.23 -47.25 26.69
N ALA A 4 6.46 -46.50 25.89
CA ALA A 4 7.01 -45.63 24.87
C ALA A 4 7.93 -44.60 25.54
N ARG A 5 9.24 -44.66 25.24
CA ARG A 5 10.18 -43.61 25.63
C ARG A 5 9.74 -42.31 24.95
N ARG A 6 9.30 -41.33 25.74
CA ARG A 6 9.10 -39.97 25.28
C ARG A 6 10.48 -39.34 25.08
N SER A 7 10.90 -39.17 23.84
CA SER A 7 12.10 -38.40 23.51
C SER A 7 11.82 -36.92 23.80
N ILE A 8 12.50 -36.37 24.79
CA ILE A 8 12.54 -34.91 25.00
C ILE A 8 13.61 -34.40 24.04
N ALA A 9 13.21 -33.78 22.94
CA ALA A 9 14.12 -33.10 22.04
C ALA A 9 14.56 -31.78 22.67
N GLY A 10 15.87 -31.54 22.79
CA GLY A 10 16.43 -30.25 23.18
C GLY A 10 16.57 -29.34 21.97
N VAL A 11 16.37 -28.04 22.15
CA VAL A 11 16.57 -27.01 21.13
C VAL A 11 17.97 -26.43 21.29
N THR A 12 18.67 -26.17 20.19
CA THR A 12 20.01 -25.57 20.26
C THR A 12 19.94 -24.05 20.47
N LEU A 13 21.00 -23.46 21.03
CA LEU A 13 21.09 -22.01 21.15
C LEU A 13 21.05 -21.34 19.78
N VAL A 14 21.72 -21.92 18.78
CA VAL A 14 21.73 -21.42 17.41
C VAL A 14 20.33 -21.48 16.80
N GLU A 15 19.60 -22.56 17.03
CA GLU A 15 18.21 -22.71 16.57
C GLU A 15 17.30 -21.63 17.17
N LEU A 16 17.43 -21.35 18.47
CA LEU A 16 16.71 -20.22 19.08
C LEU A 16 17.10 -18.87 18.47
N MET A 17 18.39 -18.62 18.22
CA MET A 17 18.82 -17.38 17.59
C MET A 17 18.22 -17.23 16.19
N VAL A 18 18.23 -18.29 15.38
CA VAL A 18 17.64 -18.29 14.04
C VAL A 18 16.14 -18.01 14.11
N VAL A 19 15.41 -18.68 15.02
CA VAL A 19 13.97 -18.45 15.20
C VAL A 19 13.68 -17.00 15.58
N LEU A 20 14.44 -16.42 16.52
CA LEU A 20 14.25 -15.02 16.92
C LEU A 20 14.53 -14.04 15.77
N VAL A 21 15.56 -14.28 14.96
CA VAL A 21 15.86 -13.47 13.77
C VAL A 21 14.72 -13.54 12.76
N LEU A 22 14.20 -14.75 12.48
CA LEU A 22 13.08 -14.93 11.56
C LEU A 22 11.81 -14.24 12.07
N LEU A 23 11.52 -14.35 13.38
CA LEU A 23 10.38 -13.64 13.99
C LEU A 23 10.54 -12.12 13.91
N GLY A 24 11.75 -11.59 14.12
CA GLY A 24 12.04 -10.16 13.98
C GLY A 24 11.86 -9.66 12.54
N LEU A 25 12.33 -10.44 11.56
CA LEU A 25 12.14 -10.14 10.15
C LEU A 25 10.65 -10.11 9.78
N MET A 26 9.89 -11.13 10.20
CA MET A 26 8.45 -11.20 9.96
C MET A 26 7.72 -10.03 10.62
N ALA A 27 8.04 -9.70 11.87
CA ALA A 27 7.46 -8.55 12.58
C ALA A 27 7.75 -7.22 11.87
N ALA A 28 8.96 -7.03 11.32
CA ALA A 28 9.32 -5.84 10.57
C ALA A 28 8.50 -5.71 9.26
N VAL A 29 8.36 -6.81 8.51
CA VAL A 29 7.58 -6.84 7.27
C VAL A 29 6.10 -6.61 7.56
N VAL A 30 5.54 -7.30 8.55
CA VAL A 30 4.13 -7.17 8.95
C VAL A 30 3.84 -5.77 9.49
N GLY A 31 4.72 -5.22 10.34
CA GLY A 31 4.58 -3.87 10.86
C GLY A 31 4.61 -2.81 9.75
N LEU A 32 5.47 -2.98 8.74
CA LEU A 32 5.50 -2.11 7.57
C LEU A 32 4.24 -2.26 6.70
N ALA A 33 3.74 -3.48 6.53
CA ALA A 33 2.50 -3.74 5.79
C ALA A 33 1.28 -3.12 6.48
N TRP A 34 1.16 -3.25 7.80
CA TRP A 34 0.09 -2.59 8.57
C TRP A 34 0.20 -1.07 8.58
N ARG A 35 1.40 -0.50 8.58
CA ARG A 35 1.56 0.96 8.45
C ARG A 35 1.05 1.48 7.09
N ARG A 36 0.94 0.63 6.06
CA ARG A 36 0.35 0.98 4.77
C ARG A 36 -1.18 0.94 4.75
N ASP A 37 -1.81 0.38 5.79
CA ASP A 37 -3.23 0.57 6.06
C ASP A 37 -3.38 1.72 7.07
N PRO A 38 -3.41 2.98 6.63
CA PRO A 38 -3.84 4.04 7.52
C PRO A 38 -5.28 3.75 7.89
N VAL A 39 -5.49 3.32 9.14
CA VAL A 39 -6.79 3.41 9.79
C VAL A 39 -7.31 4.82 9.52
N ARG A 40 -8.43 4.81 8.80
CA ARG A 40 -9.20 5.88 8.19
C ARG A 40 -9.59 6.95 9.21
N THR A 41 -8.67 7.84 9.58
CA THR A 41 -9.00 8.97 10.49
C THR A 41 -8.07 10.19 10.37
N ARG A 42 -7.58 10.54 9.17
CA ARG A 42 -7.01 11.88 8.94
C ARG A 42 -7.38 12.44 7.57
N ASP A 43 -8.18 13.50 7.62
CA ASP A 43 -8.28 14.59 6.63
C ASP A 43 -8.53 14.17 5.17
N ALA A 44 -9.82 14.14 4.81
CA ALA A 44 -10.36 13.86 3.48
C ALA A 44 -9.80 14.72 2.32
N THR A 45 -8.97 15.71 2.60
CA THR A 45 -8.31 16.58 1.62
C THR A 45 -6.90 16.13 1.24
N THR A 46 -6.24 15.23 2.02
CA THR A 46 -4.84 14.81 1.76
C THR A 46 -4.74 13.41 1.10
N ASP A 47 -5.75 12.55 1.28
CA ASP A 47 -5.74 11.16 0.77
C ASP A 47 -5.83 11.03 -0.75
N GLY A 48 -6.40 12.02 -1.45
CA GLY A 48 -6.55 11.97 -2.91
C GLY A 48 -5.21 11.94 -3.65
N GLN A 49 -4.23 12.71 -3.18
CA GLN A 49 -2.93 12.84 -3.84
C GLN A 49 -2.11 11.55 -3.79
N GLY A 50 -2.11 10.86 -2.64
CA GLY A 50 -1.42 9.58 -2.48
C GLY A 50 -2.00 8.50 -3.40
N ALA A 51 -3.33 8.47 -3.53
CA ALA A 51 -4.00 7.52 -4.42
C ALA A 51 -3.73 7.80 -5.91
N ILE A 52 -3.67 9.07 -6.32
CA ILE A 52 -3.30 9.46 -7.70
C ILE A 52 -1.85 9.06 -8.00
N ALA A 53 -0.92 9.35 -7.09
CA ALA A 53 0.50 8.99 -7.26
C ALA A 53 0.69 7.47 -7.35
N ALA A 54 -0.02 6.70 -6.52
CA ALA A 54 0.00 5.24 -6.56
C ALA A 54 -0.56 4.68 -7.88
N ALA A 55 -1.70 5.21 -8.35
CA ALA A 55 -2.29 4.82 -9.62
C ALA A 55 -1.34 5.12 -10.80
N ARG A 56 -0.65 6.26 -10.78
CA ARG A 56 0.36 6.60 -11.79
C ARG A 56 1.55 5.65 -11.76
N HIS A 57 2.12 5.37 -10.59
CA HIS A 57 3.21 4.41 -10.47
C HIS A 57 2.82 3.02 -10.98
N GLN A 58 1.60 2.58 -10.69
CA GLN A 58 1.09 1.31 -11.17
C GLN A 58 0.83 1.30 -12.68
N ALA A 59 0.34 2.40 -13.25
CA ALA A 59 0.16 2.53 -14.69
C ALA A 59 1.49 2.51 -15.46
N LEU A 60 2.50 3.20 -14.93
CA LEU A 60 3.87 3.19 -15.46
C LEU A 60 4.49 1.79 -15.37
N ALA A 61 4.39 1.13 -14.22
CA ALA A 61 4.99 -0.19 -13.99
C ALA A 61 4.31 -1.30 -14.78
N SER A 62 2.98 -1.23 -14.96
CA SER A 62 2.21 -2.26 -15.67
C SER A 62 2.07 -2.02 -17.17
N GLY A 63 2.40 -0.81 -17.65
CA GLY A 63 2.15 -0.40 -19.04
C GLY A 63 0.66 -0.33 -19.41
N ARG A 64 -0.24 -0.35 -18.43
CA ARG A 64 -1.70 -0.36 -18.62
C ARG A 64 -2.34 0.81 -17.88
N ALA A 65 -3.46 1.31 -18.40
CA ALA A 65 -4.22 2.35 -17.72
C ALA A 65 -4.78 1.81 -16.39
N VAL A 66 -4.67 2.61 -15.33
CA VAL A 66 -5.17 2.29 -13.98
C VAL A 66 -6.23 3.32 -13.60
N ARG A 67 -7.42 2.84 -13.21
CA ARG A 67 -8.54 3.69 -12.80
C ARG A 67 -8.73 3.61 -11.29
N VAL A 68 -8.91 4.76 -10.65
CA VAL A 68 -9.17 4.89 -9.21
C VAL A 68 -10.38 5.78 -8.99
N GLU A 69 -11.23 5.41 -8.04
CA GLU A 69 -12.35 6.23 -7.57
C GLU A 69 -11.97 6.93 -6.29
N LEU A 70 -12.13 8.25 -6.27
CA LEU A 70 -11.80 9.10 -5.14
C LEU A 70 -13.03 9.88 -4.71
N THR A 71 -13.19 10.09 -3.41
CA THR A 71 -14.24 10.98 -2.90
C THR A 71 -13.62 12.35 -2.64
N ILE A 72 -14.01 13.36 -3.40
CA ILE A 72 -13.53 14.74 -3.28
C ILE A 72 -14.76 15.60 -2.98
N ASP A 73 -14.72 16.37 -1.90
CA ASP A 73 -15.84 17.20 -1.44
C ASP A 73 -17.18 16.43 -1.33
N GLY A 74 -17.10 15.15 -0.94
CA GLY A 74 -18.25 14.25 -0.83
C GLY A 74 -18.76 13.68 -2.15
N GLN A 75 -18.20 14.08 -3.30
CA GLN A 75 -18.52 13.54 -4.61
C GLN A 75 -17.53 12.44 -5.03
N ARG A 76 -18.04 11.35 -5.61
CA ARG A 76 -17.20 10.30 -6.19
C ARG A 76 -16.73 10.72 -7.57
N VAL A 77 -15.42 10.79 -7.74
CA VAL A 77 -14.72 11.21 -8.95
C VAL A 77 -13.85 10.06 -9.42
N ALA A 78 -14.01 9.64 -10.67
CA ALA A 78 -13.18 8.61 -11.27
C ALA A 78 -12.01 9.26 -12.01
N ILE A 79 -10.79 8.86 -11.65
CA ILE A 79 -9.54 9.35 -12.23
C ILE A 79 -8.83 8.18 -12.92
N ALA A 80 -8.23 8.44 -14.07
CA ALA A 80 -7.45 7.46 -14.82
C ALA A 80 -5.99 7.91 -14.93
N ALA A 81 -5.08 7.05 -14.50
CA ALA A 81 -3.65 7.19 -14.75
C ALA A 81 -3.26 6.39 -15.99
N LEU A 82 -2.55 7.03 -16.90
CA LEU A 82 -2.12 6.46 -18.18
C LEU A 82 -0.66 5.97 -18.10
N PRO A 83 -0.27 5.01 -18.97
CA PRO A 83 1.10 4.49 -19.02
C PRO A 83 2.17 5.51 -19.46
N ASP A 84 1.74 6.66 -19.99
CA ASP A 84 2.60 7.78 -20.37
C ASP A 84 2.86 8.75 -19.20
N GLY A 85 2.35 8.43 -18.01
CA GLY A 85 2.49 9.24 -16.79
C GLY A 85 1.44 10.34 -16.66
N ARG A 86 0.53 10.50 -17.62
CA ARG A 86 -0.56 11.49 -17.54
C ARG A 86 -1.67 11.00 -16.63
N VAL A 87 -2.34 11.96 -15.99
CA VAL A 87 -3.56 11.73 -15.21
C VAL A 87 -4.73 12.45 -15.89
N ILE A 88 -5.84 11.74 -16.10
CA ILE A 88 -7.10 12.27 -16.63
C ILE A 88 -8.12 12.31 -15.49
N ALA A 89 -8.66 13.51 -15.24
CA ALA A 89 -9.76 13.75 -14.31
C ALA A 89 -11.02 14.23 -15.08
N PRO A 90 -12.23 14.12 -14.51
CA PRO A 90 -13.46 14.62 -15.13
C PRO A 90 -13.41 16.13 -15.39
N GLU A 91 -14.12 16.61 -16.43
CA GLU A 91 -14.02 17.98 -16.98
C GLU A 91 -14.24 19.12 -15.95
N GLY A 92 -14.91 18.84 -14.82
CA GLY A 92 -15.11 19.81 -13.73
C GLY A 92 -13.93 19.96 -12.75
N MET A 93 -12.87 19.14 -12.89
CA MET A 93 -11.72 19.15 -12.00
C MET A 93 -10.45 19.50 -12.77
N ARG A 94 -10.02 20.75 -12.67
CA ARG A 94 -8.77 21.23 -13.28
C ARG A 94 -7.59 20.68 -12.48
N VAL A 95 -7.11 19.52 -12.87
CA VAL A 95 -5.90 18.90 -12.30
C VAL A 95 -4.76 19.04 -13.31
N ASP A 96 -3.59 19.45 -12.84
CA ASP A 96 -2.36 19.39 -13.63
C ASP A 96 -2.06 17.93 -14.02
N PRO A 97 -1.98 17.62 -15.34
CA PRO A 97 -1.82 16.25 -15.81
C PRO A 97 -0.46 15.62 -15.49
N LEU A 98 0.56 16.42 -15.17
CA LEU A 98 1.89 15.95 -14.80
C LEU A 98 2.04 15.75 -13.29
N THR A 99 1.47 16.66 -12.50
CA THR A 99 1.68 16.67 -11.04
C THR A 99 0.51 16.07 -10.25
N GLY A 100 -0.68 15.99 -10.84
CA GLY A 100 -1.89 15.59 -10.12
C GLY A 100 -2.39 16.67 -9.15
N MET A 101 -1.86 17.90 -9.24
CA MET A 101 -2.22 19.01 -8.37
C MET A 101 -3.48 19.73 -8.87
N PRO A 102 -4.38 20.18 -7.97
CA PRO A 102 -5.45 21.09 -8.38
C PRO A 102 -4.85 22.42 -8.86
N LEU A 103 -5.23 22.83 -10.07
CA LEU A 103 -4.92 24.15 -10.62
C LEU A 103 -5.69 25.19 -9.80
N ARG A 104 -5.00 25.94 -8.94
CA ARG A 104 -5.56 27.13 -8.29
C ARG A 104 -5.54 28.29 -9.28
N GLU A 105 -6.66 29.01 -9.37
CA GLU A 105 -6.73 30.34 -9.99
C GLU A 105 -6.12 31.40 -9.06
#